data_AF-A0A1B6J4Y3-F1
#
_entry.id   AF-A0A1B6J4Y3-F1
#
_cell.length_a   1.000
_cell.length_b   1.000
_cell.length_c   1.000
_cell.angle_alpha   90.00
_cell.angle_beta   90.00
_cell.angle_gamma   90.00
#
_symmetry.space_group_name_H-M   'P 1'
#
loop_
_entity.id
_entity.type
_entity.pdbx_description
1 polymer ?
#
loop_
_entity_poly.entity_id
_entity_poly.type
_entity_poly.pdbx_seq_one_letter_code
_entity_poly.pdbx_strand_id
1 'polypeptide(L)'
;SSLPNCLQLHKDFQVSWEIFGPQITIQLVGQVGEDHYLAFGLSGAPDKTQMLGSDVAIAYIDGYRGFANDYNITANSPCVKVLGQYKGVCRDDVIGGIDNNQMHTASREDGINYIT
;
A
#
# COMPACT_ATOMS: atom_id res chain seq x y z
N SER A 1 5.25 11.98 -12.73
CA SER A 1 5.98 10.78 -12.31
C SER A 1 7.44 10.93 -12.68
N SER A 2 8.36 10.72 -11.74
CA SER A 2 9.80 10.59 -12.00
C SER A 2 10.20 9.16 -12.41
N LEU A 3 9.31 8.18 -12.26
CA LEU A 3 9.53 6.77 -12.60
C LEU A 3 9.03 6.45 -14.02
N PRO A 4 9.66 5.48 -14.74
CA PRO A 4 9.47 5.25 -16.17
C PRO A 4 8.13 4.58 -16.53
N ASN A 5 7.53 3.81 -15.64
CA ASN A 5 6.22 3.19 -15.86
C ASN A 5 5.15 3.88 -15.01
N CYS A 6 3.94 3.98 -15.54
CA CYS A 6 2.85 4.69 -14.87
C CYS A 6 1.47 4.20 -15.32
N LEU A 7 0.55 4.02 -14.38
CA LEU A 7 -0.84 3.67 -14.62
C LEU A 7 -1.76 4.45 -13.68
N GLN A 8 -2.83 5.02 -14.25
CA GLN A 8 -3.90 5.62 -13.46
C GLN A 8 -4.92 4.53 -13.07
N LEU A 9 -5.04 4.24 -11.78
CA LEU A 9 -5.97 3.22 -11.26
C LEU A 9 -7.36 3.81 -10.96
N HIS A 10 -7.41 5.10 -10.63
CA HIS A 10 -8.63 5.86 -10.37
C HIS A 10 -8.43 7.32 -10.79
N LYS A 11 -9.50 8.10 -10.97
CA LYS A 11 -9.39 9.52 -11.34
C LYS A 11 -8.48 10.33 -10.41
N ASP A 12 -8.46 9.94 -9.13
CA ASP A 12 -7.69 10.60 -8.06
C ASP A 12 -6.47 9.77 -7.59
N PHE A 13 -6.12 8.67 -8.27
CA PHE A 13 -5.04 7.79 -7.83
C PHE A 13 -4.24 7.19 -9.01
N GLN A 14 -2.93 7.40 -8.95
CA GLN A 14 -1.96 6.95 -9.94
C GLN A 14 -0.83 6.18 -9.24
N VAL A 15 -0.37 5.14 -9.90
CA VAL A 15 0.78 4.34 -9.48
C VAL A 15 1.84 4.40 -10.56
N SER A 16 3.07 4.67 -10.16
CA SER A 16 4.23 4.63 -11.05
C SER A 16 5.28 3.69 -10.49
N TRP A 17 6.08 3.08 -11.34
CA TRP A 17 7.11 2.15 -10.88
C TRP A 17 8.34 2.05 -11.78
N GLU A 18 9.44 1.65 -11.17
CA GLU A 18 10.67 1.23 -11.81
C GLU A 18 11.09 -0.13 -11.27
N ILE A 19 11.65 -0.99 -12.13
CA ILE A 19 12.25 -2.25 -11.72
C ILE A 19 13.75 -2.14 -11.96
N PHE A 20 14.54 -2.30 -10.90
CA PHE A 20 16.00 -2.28 -10.96
C PHE A 20 16.58 -3.49 -10.23
N GLY A 21 17.04 -4.48 -10.99
CA GLY A 21 17.54 -5.73 -10.44
C GLY A 21 16.46 -6.47 -9.64
N PRO A 22 16.71 -6.86 -8.36
CA PRO A 22 15.73 -7.56 -7.53
C PRO A 22 14.75 -6.61 -6.82
N GLN A 23 14.84 -5.30 -7.06
CA GLN A 23 14.05 -4.29 -6.37
C GLN A 23 13.03 -3.65 -7.31
N ILE A 24 11.86 -3.33 -6.76
CA ILE A 24 10.85 -2.51 -7.39
C ILE A 24 10.66 -1.25 -6.56
N THR A 25 10.76 -0.08 -7.20
CA THR A 25 10.44 1.21 -6.61
C THR A 25 9.05 1.59 -7.08
N ILE A 26 8.15 1.90 -6.16
CA ILE A 26 6.75 2.25 -6.45
C ILE A 26 6.49 3.65 -5.93
N GLN A 27 5.85 4.50 -6.71
CA GLN A 27 5.35 5.79 -6.29
C GLN A 27 3.82 5.79 -6.35
N LEU A 28 3.21 6.13 -5.23
CA LEU A 28 1.77 6.32 -5.07
C LEU A 28 1.49 7.82 -5.06
N VAL A 29 0.71 8.28 -6.04
CA VAL A 29 0.28 9.68 -6.15
C VAL A 29 -1.23 9.74 -6.08
N GLY A 30 -1.78 10.43 -5.09
CA GLY A 30 -3.22 10.50 -4.92
C GLY A 30 -3.73 11.80 -4.32
N GLN A 31 -4.86 12.26 -4.87
CA GLN A 31 -5.62 13.39 -4.33
C GLN A 31 -6.55 12.87 -3.23
N VAL A 32 -6.04 12.86 -2.00
CA VAL A 32 -6.75 12.35 -0.81
C VAL A 32 -6.70 13.38 0.33
N GLY A 33 -7.62 13.25 1.30
CA GLY A 33 -7.61 14.08 2.51
C GLY A 33 -6.39 13.81 3.40
N GLU A 34 -6.12 14.69 4.36
CA GLU A 34 -4.98 14.55 5.28
C GLU A 34 -5.11 13.30 6.16
N ASP A 35 -6.32 12.98 6.60
CA ASP A 35 -6.60 11.78 7.40
C ASP A 35 -6.91 10.52 6.55
N HIS A 36 -6.53 10.52 5.27
CA HIS A 36 -6.78 9.41 4.35
C HIS A 36 -5.47 8.72 3.94
N TYR A 37 -5.60 7.46 3.55
CA TYR A 37 -4.51 6.63 3.07
C TYR A 37 -4.69 6.24 1.60
N LEU A 38 -3.59 5.83 0.98
CA LEU A 38 -3.55 5.15 -0.31
C LEU A 38 -3.25 3.67 -0.07
N ALA A 39 -3.84 2.80 -0.87
CA ALA A 39 -3.63 1.35 -0.78
C ALA A 39 -3.34 0.79 -2.17
N PHE A 40 -2.26 0.03 -2.28
CA PHE A 40 -1.87 -0.62 -3.53
C PHE A 40 -1.20 -1.96 -3.24
N GLY A 41 -1.47 -2.96 -4.06
CA GLY A 41 -0.95 -4.29 -3.82
C GLY A 41 -1.40 -5.33 -4.83
N LEU A 42 -0.93 -6.55 -4.63
CA LEU A 42 -1.23 -7.69 -5.49
C LEU A 42 -2.58 -8.30 -5.13
N SER A 43 -3.33 -8.68 -6.15
CA SER A 43 -4.59 -9.41 -5.99
C SER A 43 -4.32 -10.81 -5.46
N GLY A 44 -5.18 -11.29 -4.57
CA GLY A 44 -5.18 -12.71 -4.14
C GLY A 44 -5.70 -13.69 -5.20
N ALA A 45 -6.06 -13.21 -6.40
CA ALA A 45 -6.45 -14.05 -7.53
C ALA A 45 -5.61 -13.72 -8.78
N PRO A 46 -5.26 -14.73 -9.61
CA PRO A 46 -4.38 -14.56 -10.76
C PRO A 46 -5.05 -13.86 -11.96
N ASP A 47 -6.38 -13.87 -12.02
CA ASP A 47 -7.16 -13.51 -13.21
C ASP A 47 -8.18 -12.39 -12.97
N LYS A 48 -8.30 -11.90 -11.74
CA LYS A 48 -9.24 -10.85 -11.36
C LYS A 48 -8.74 -10.06 -10.17
N THR A 49 -9.24 -8.84 -10.03
CA THR A 49 -9.02 -8.03 -8.82
C THR A 49 -9.94 -8.51 -7.71
N GLN A 50 -9.37 -8.89 -6.57
CA GLN A 50 -10.11 -9.16 -5.34
C GLN A 50 -9.29 -8.74 -4.13
N MET A 51 -9.94 -8.39 -3.02
CA MET A 51 -9.25 -8.10 -1.76
C MET A 51 -8.82 -9.35 -1.01
N LEU A 52 -9.59 -10.44 -1.10
CA LEU A 52 -9.31 -11.64 -0.32
C LEU A 52 -8.04 -12.32 -0.84
N GLY A 53 -7.11 -12.60 0.07
CA GLY A 53 -5.79 -13.16 -0.23
C GLY A 53 -4.80 -12.13 -0.79
N SER A 54 -5.15 -10.85 -0.81
CA SER A 54 -4.25 -9.79 -1.27
C SER A 54 -3.14 -9.48 -0.29
N ASP A 55 -2.07 -8.96 -0.87
CA ASP A 55 -0.90 -8.43 -0.21
C ASP A 55 -0.78 -6.95 -0.58
N VAL A 56 -0.90 -6.05 0.40
CA VAL A 56 -1.22 -4.64 0.17
C VAL A 56 -0.37 -3.72 1.04
N ALA A 57 0.33 -2.79 0.38
CA ALA A 57 0.94 -1.65 1.04
C ALA A 57 -0.12 -0.58 1.35
N ILE A 58 -0.22 -0.19 2.61
CA ILE A 58 -1.01 0.96 3.06
C ILE A 58 -0.06 2.14 3.30
N ALA A 59 -0.21 3.19 2.50
CA ALA A 59 0.64 4.36 2.51
C ALA A 59 -0.12 5.63 2.91
N TYR A 60 0.46 6.42 3.81
CA TYR A 60 -0.15 7.67 4.28
C TYR A 60 0.91 8.63 4.82
N ILE A 61 0.50 9.88 5.03
CA ILE A 61 1.33 10.92 5.63
C ILE A 61 0.68 11.32 6.97
N ASP A 62 1.46 11.27 8.05
CA ASP A 62 1.07 11.79 9.35
C ASP A 62 2.04 12.90 9.77
N GLY A 63 1.54 14.14 9.78
CA GLY A 63 2.34 15.35 9.90
C GLY A 63 3.38 15.45 8.78
N TYR A 64 4.66 15.29 9.13
CA TYR A 64 5.79 15.33 8.18
C TYR A 64 6.37 13.96 7.85
N ARG A 65 5.78 12.88 8.38
CA ARG A 65 6.30 11.52 8.21
C ARG A 65 5.44 10.74 7.22
N GLY A 66 6.10 10.11 6.27
CA GLY A 66 5.50 9.09 5.42
C GLY A 66 5.52 7.73 6.07
N PHE A 67 4.51 6.93 5.78
CA PHE A 67 4.43 5.52 6.15
C PHE A 67 4.03 4.70 4.92
N ALA A 68 4.57 3.49 4.84
CA ALA A 68 4.20 2.48 3.84
C ALA A 68 4.28 1.13 4.55
N ASN A 69 3.16 0.69 5.11
CA ASN A 69 3.10 -0.51 5.95
C ASN A 69 2.48 -1.65 5.17
N ASP A 70 3.04 -2.84 5.31
CA ASP A 70 2.54 -4.04 4.62
C ASP A 70 1.39 -4.75 5.35
N TYR A 71 0.40 -5.20 4.59
CA TYR A 71 -0.81 -5.85 5.09
C TYR A 71 -1.22 -7.05 4.23
N ASN A 72 -1.39 -8.19 4.89
CA ASN A 72 -2.06 -9.36 4.33
C ASN A 72 -3.56 -9.37 4.64
N ILE A 73 -4.38 -9.61 3.61
CA ILE A 73 -5.85 -9.64 3.72
C ILE A 73 -6.36 -11.08 3.66
N THR A 74 -6.65 -11.65 4.83
CA THR A 74 -7.15 -13.03 4.95
C THR A 74 -8.67 -13.13 5.09
N ALA A 75 -9.33 -12.01 5.39
CA ALA A 75 -10.79 -11.90 5.46
C ALA A 75 -11.23 -10.43 5.31
N ASN A 76 -12.49 -10.21 4.91
CA ASN A 76 -13.10 -8.87 4.81
C ASN A 76 -13.57 -8.36 6.19
N SER A 77 -12.64 -8.32 7.14
CA SER A 77 -12.87 -7.85 8.51
C SER A 77 -11.63 -7.13 9.03
N PRO A 78 -11.75 -6.28 10.06
CA PRO A 78 -10.58 -5.78 10.79
C PRO A 78 -9.69 -6.93 11.30
N CYS A 79 -8.40 -6.64 11.52
CA CYS A 79 -7.52 -7.63 12.12
C CYS A 79 -8.00 -8.00 13.53
N VAL A 80 -8.33 -9.28 13.73
CA VAL A 80 -8.79 -9.82 15.01
C VAL A 80 -8.05 -11.10 15.34
N LYS A 81 -7.81 -11.34 16.63
CA LYS A 81 -7.21 -12.59 17.12
C LYS A 81 -8.30 -13.53 17.62
N VAL A 82 -8.51 -14.63 16.91
CA VAL A 82 -9.49 -15.67 17.27
C VAL A 82 -8.76 -17.00 17.40
N LEU A 83 -8.94 -17.67 18.55
CA LEU A 83 -8.28 -18.95 18.86
C LEU A 83 -6.75 -18.93 18.65
N GLY A 84 -6.11 -17.80 18.97
CA GLY A 84 -4.66 -17.65 18.85
C GLY A 84 -4.16 -17.26 17.46
N GLN A 85 -5.02 -17.22 16.44
CA GLN A 85 -4.66 -16.84 15.08
C GLN A 85 -5.22 -15.45 14.73
N TYR A 86 -4.42 -14.65 14.03
CA TYR A 86 -4.89 -13.39 13.45
C TYR A 86 -5.58 -13.64 12.11
N LYS A 87 -6.72 -12.99 11.91
CA LYS A 87 -7.53 -13.02 10.68
C LYS A 87 -8.07 -11.63 10.37
N GLY A 88 -8.37 -11.36 9.10
CA GLY A 88 -8.81 -10.05 8.62
C GLY A 88 -7.74 -9.35 7.80
N VAL A 89 -7.78 -8.02 7.79
CA VAL A 89 -6.78 -7.12 7.21
C VAL A 89 -5.71 -6.84 8.27
N CYS A 90 -4.63 -7.61 8.27
CA CYS A 90 -3.62 -7.58 9.32
C CYS A 90 -2.28 -7.07 8.80
N ARG A 91 -1.58 -6.28 9.60
CA ARG A 91 -0.20 -5.88 9.32
C ARG A 91 0.70 -7.12 9.37
N ASP A 92 1.68 -7.19 8.48
CA ASP A 92 2.47 -8.40 8.29
C ASP A 92 3.27 -8.82 9.52
N ASP A 93 3.87 -7.86 10.23
CA ASP A 93 4.60 -8.10 11.48
C ASP A 93 3.73 -8.71 12.61
N VAL A 94 2.42 -8.46 12.61
CA VAL A 94 1.47 -9.03 13.59
C VAL A 94 1.23 -10.50 13.35
N ILE A 95 1.34 -10.95 12.09
CA ILE A 95 1.13 -12.35 11.69
C ILE A 95 2.44 -13.12 11.50
N GLY A 96 3.57 -12.52 11.87
CA GLY A 96 4.91 -13.12 11.75
C GLY A 96 5.49 -13.06 10.33
N GLY A 97 4.91 -12.21 9.47
CA GLY A 97 5.47 -11.83 8.17
C GLY A 97 6.59 -10.80 8.31
N ILE A 98 7.11 -10.36 7.17
CA ILE A 98 8.16 -9.35 7.08
C ILE A 98 7.55 -8.13 6.41
N ASP A 99 7.56 -6.99 7.10
CA ASP A 99 7.28 -5.71 6.45
C ASP A 99 8.40 -5.45 5.43
N ASN A 100 8.08 -5.66 4.17
CA ASN A 100 9.03 -5.66 3.07
C ASN A 100 9.06 -4.31 2.32
N ASN A 101 8.16 -3.39 2.69
CA ASN A 101 8.15 -2.04 2.17
C ASN A 101 9.18 -1.17 2.89
N GLN A 102 9.85 -0.30 2.14
CA GLN A 102 10.75 0.71 2.69
C GLN A 102 10.34 2.07 2.15
N MET A 103 9.83 2.93 3.03
CA MET A 103 9.46 4.30 2.66
C MET A 103 10.71 5.10 2.30
N HIS A 104 10.73 5.66 1.10
CA HIS A 104 11.83 6.45 0.58
C HIS A 104 11.56 7.95 0.74
N THR A 105 10.42 8.43 0.23
CA THR A 105 10.01 9.83 0.34
C THR A 105 8.51 9.98 0.54
N ALA A 106 8.11 11.06 1.21
CA ALA A 106 6.72 11.44 1.32
C ALA A 106 6.58 12.97 1.34
N SER A 107 5.72 13.50 0.50
CA SER A 107 5.36 14.93 0.48
C SER A 107 3.88 15.12 0.16
N ARG A 108 3.35 16.26 0.58
CA ARG A 108 1.99 16.71 0.25
C ARG A 108 2.05 18.10 -0.33
N GLU A 109 1.55 18.26 -1.55
CA GLU A 109 1.54 19.52 -2.31
C GLU A 109 0.16 19.71 -2.93
N ASP A 110 -0.46 20.88 -2.71
CA ASP A 110 -1.77 21.24 -3.28
C ASP A 110 -2.88 20.17 -3.11
N GLY A 111 -2.88 19.48 -1.97
CA GLY A 111 -3.86 18.44 -1.66
C GLY A 111 -3.57 17.06 -2.27
N ILE A 112 -2.40 16.88 -2.87
CA ILE A 112 -1.93 15.64 -3.48
C ILE A 112 -0.81 15.06 -2.61
N ASN A 113 -0.96 13.78 -2.23
CA ASN A 113 0.10 13.02 -1.58
C ASN A 113 0.99 12.37 -2.64
N TYR A 114 2.30 12.46 -2.45
CA TYR A 114 3.34 11.77 -3.20
C TYR A 114 4.12 10.90 -2.23
N ILE A 115 3.99 9.58 -2.33
CA ILE A 115 4.67 8.63 -1.44
C ILE A 115 5.45 7.64 -2.32
N THR A 116 6.76 7.52 -2.08
CA THR A 116 7.65 6.57 -2.76
C THR A 116 8.30 5.65 -1.74
#